data_AF-A0A1I0MDD2-F1
#
_entry.id   AF-A0A1I0MDD2-F1
#
_cell.length_a   1.000
_cell.length_b   1.000
_cell.length_c   1.000
_cell.angle_alpha   90.00
_cell.angle_beta   90.00
_cell.angle_gamma   90.00
#
_symmetry.space_group_name_H-M   'P 1'
#
loop_
_entity.id
_entity.type
_entity.pdbx_description
1 polymer ?
#
loop_
_entity_poly.entity_id
_entity_poly.type
_entity_poly.pdbx_seq_one_letter_code
_entity_poly.pdbx_strand_id
1 'polypeptide(L)'
;MATENMSENDLKDQGYFLESDIAVEGYNINSVSKKKLSDENFRAKCDLALDWDSIISLMDGKADVYSFTNNKRVKALYIVRKEEDRVVCERLGMRTDVPEDKKEALDEYMTFLTSKSAINEQKKLAIFDGFRVPALKIKTKFNWGLFLLWVMVFGGAMGISLKNPAFIGCGIPLAFCISYKTYYKYDDPDTVIQLDGSADTASKEENEQ
;
A
#
# COMPACT_ATOMS: atom_id res chain seq x y z
N MET A 1 9.40 13.93 22.64
CA MET A 1 9.50 12.54 22.14
C MET A 1 10.92 12.08 22.35
N ALA A 2 11.15 11.10 23.22
CA ALA A 2 12.45 10.47 23.35
C ALA A 2 12.64 9.56 22.12
N THR A 3 13.52 9.97 21.20
CA THR A 3 13.97 9.11 20.10
C THR A 3 14.92 8.07 20.69
N GLU A 4 14.40 6.96 21.18
CA GLU A 4 15.22 5.76 21.37
C GLU A 4 15.78 5.38 20.00
N ASN A 5 17.10 5.53 19.84
CA ASN A 5 17.85 5.11 18.67
C ASN A 5 17.96 3.59 18.65
N MET A 6 16.84 2.89 18.48
CA MET A 6 16.85 1.46 18.20
C MET A 6 17.61 1.19 16.90
N SER A 7 18.45 0.16 16.89
CA SER A 7 19.16 -0.27 15.70
C SER A 7 18.19 -0.89 14.68
N GLU A 8 18.63 -1.05 13.42
CA GLU A 8 17.80 -1.73 12.40
C GLU A 8 17.55 -3.19 12.77
N ASN A 9 18.51 -3.84 13.42
CA ASN A 9 18.37 -5.22 13.89
C ASN A 9 17.35 -5.32 15.01
N ASP A 10 17.37 -4.41 15.99
CA ASP A 10 16.38 -4.41 17.09
C ASP A 10 14.95 -4.23 16.58
N LEU A 11 14.75 -3.47 15.50
CA LEU A 11 13.45 -3.29 14.86
C LEU A 11 12.98 -4.59 14.21
N LYS A 12 13.87 -5.26 13.47
CA LYS A 12 13.57 -6.56 12.83
C LYS A 12 13.28 -7.63 13.86
N ASP A 13 14.06 -7.69 14.94
CA ASP A 13 13.87 -8.63 16.06
C ASP A 13 12.53 -8.41 16.78
N GLN A 14 12.00 -7.19 16.74
CA GLN A 14 10.66 -6.86 17.24
C GLN A 14 9.54 -7.09 16.21
N GLY A 15 9.85 -7.63 15.02
CA GLY A 15 8.87 -7.93 13.97
C GLY A 15 8.50 -6.74 13.09
N TYR A 16 9.32 -5.68 13.06
CA TYR A 16 9.16 -4.61 12.07
C TYR A 16 9.82 -4.98 10.74
N PHE A 17 9.19 -4.60 9.64
CA PHE A 17 9.63 -4.83 8.27
C PHE A 17 9.59 -3.53 7.44
N LEU A 18 10.35 -3.49 6.35
CA LEU A 18 10.26 -2.44 5.33
C LEU A 18 9.22 -2.83 4.27
N GLU A 19 8.60 -1.85 3.62
CA GLU A 19 7.72 -2.12 2.48
C GLU A 19 8.42 -2.89 1.33
N SER A 20 9.73 -2.71 1.18
CA SER A 20 10.55 -3.48 0.24
C SER A 20 10.67 -4.96 0.61
N ASP A 21 10.54 -5.31 1.89
CA ASP A 21 10.71 -6.69 2.38
C ASP A 21 9.50 -7.57 2.02
N ILE A 22 8.34 -6.95 1.77
CA ILE A 22 7.08 -7.61 1.36
C ILE A 22 6.73 -7.36 -0.11
N ALA A 23 7.60 -6.66 -0.85
CA ALA A 23 7.40 -6.44 -2.28
C ALA A 23 7.57 -7.76 -3.05
N VAL A 24 6.62 -8.06 -3.95
CA VAL A 24 6.63 -9.31 -4.69
C VAL A 24 7.64 -9.27 -5.82
N GLU A 25 8.72 -10.04 -5.70
CA GLU A 25 9.78 -10.10 -6.70
C GLU A 25 9.25 -10.38 -8.11
N GLY A 26 9.68 -9.55 -9.08
CA GLY A 26 9.27 -9.66 -10.49
C GLY A 26 7.91 -9.05 -10.81
N TYR A 27 7.19 -8.53 -9.83
CA TYR A 27 5.89 -7.87 -10.04
C TYR A 27 6.00 -6.39 -9.70
N ASN A 28 5.53 -5.54 -10.61
CA ASN A 28 5.39 -4.10 -10.38
C ASN A 28 3.95 -3.75 -10.12
N ILE A 29 3.68 -3.06 -9.01
CA ILE A 29 2.38 -2.46 -8.74
C ILE A 29 2.28 -1.08 -9.41
N ASN A 30 1.14 -0.80 -10.04
CA ASN A 30 0.87 0.50 -10.66
C ASN A 30 -0.57 0.91 -10.37
N SER A 31 -0.77 2.18 -9.99
CA SER A 31 -2.09 2.81 -10.02
C SER A 31 -2.56 2.94 -11.48
N VAL A 32 -3.81 2.58 -11.74
CA VAL A 32 -4.43 2.62 -13.07
C VAL A 32 -5.42 3.77 -13.11
N SER A 33 -5.22 4.70 -14.03
CA SER A 33 -6.15 5.81 -14.21
C SER A 33 -7.42 5.36 -14.93
N LYS A 34 -8.52 6.09 -14.72
CA LYS A 34 -9.80 5.88 -15.42
C LYS A 34 -9.61 5.80 -16.94
N LYS A 35 -8.85 6.74 -17.52
CA LYS A 35 -8.54 6.76 -18.96
C LYS A 35 -7.88 5.46 -19.43
N LYS A 36 -7.00 4.86 -18.62
CA LYS A 36 -6.31 3.62 -18.96
C LYS A 36 -7.23 2.41 -18.83
N LEU A 37 -8.16 2.38 -17.88
CA LEU A 37 -9.20 1.34 -17.82
C LEU A 37 -10.20 1.42 -18.96
N SER A 38 -10.44 2.61 -19.52
CA SER A 38 -11.28 2.80 -20.72
C SER A 38 -10.60 2.41 -22.03
N ASP A 39 -9.28 2.19 -22.03
CA ASP A 39 -8.53 1.82 -23.24
C ASP A 39 -8.68 0.32 -23.55
N GLU A 40 -9.24 0.01 -24.72
CA GLU A 40 -9.41 -1.36 -25.21
C GLU A 40 -8.08 -2.13 -25.28
N ASN A 41 -6.97 -1.45 -25.59
CA ASN A 41 -5.65 -2.09 -25.61
C ASN A 41 -5.20 -2.52 -24.23
N PHE A 42 -5.58 -1.77 -23.20
CA PHE A 42 -5.30 -2.14 -21.82
C PHE A 42 -6.19 -3.31 -21.39
N ARG A 43 -7.50 -3.24 -21.68
CA ARG A 43 -8.46 -4.33 -21.39
C ARG A 43 -8.02 -5.65 -22.04
N ALA A 44 -7.58 -5.61 -23.30
CA ALA A 44 -7.04 -6.77 -24.01
C ALA A 44 -5.75 -7.32 -23.38
N LYS A 45 -4.91 -6.47 -22.78
CA LYS A 45 -3.69 -6.91 -22.06
C LYS A 45 -3.97 -7.49 -20.68
N CYS A 46 -5.09 -7.11 -20.06
CA CYS A 46 -5.52 -7.66 -18.80
C CYS A 46 -5.96 -9.11 -18.94
N ASP A 47 -6.69 -9.44 -20.01
CA ASP A 47 -7.14 -10.82 -20.25
C ASP A 47 -7.91 -11.38 -19.04
N LEU A 48 -8.73 -10.51 -18.42
CA LEU A 48 -9.57 -10.79 -17.26
C LEU A 48 -11.02 -10.48 -17.65
N ALA A 49 -11.94 -11.41 -17.37
CA ALA A 49 -13.36 -11.21 -17.57
C ALA A 49 -13.91 -10.32 -16.45
N LEU A 50 -13.92 -9.01 -16.67
CA LEU A 50 -14.36 -8.00 -15.71
C LEU A 50 -15.46 -7.12 -16.28
N ASP A 51 -16.37 -6.67 -15.41
CA ASP A 51 -17.28 -5.58 -15.72
C ASP A 51 -16.54 -4.24 -15.60
N TRP A 52 -15.93 -3.84 -16.72
CA TRP A 52 -15.12 -2.62 -16.79
C TRP A 52 -15.91 -1.35 -16.50
N ASP A 53 -17.18 -1.30 -16.91
CA ASP A 53 -17.99 -0.10 -16.76
C ASP A 53 -18.40 0.10 -15.30
N SER A 54 -18.71 -1.00 -14.60
CA SER A 54 -18.90 -0.98 -13.14
C SER A 54 -17.64 -0.49 -12.40
N ILE A 55 -16.46 -1.03 -12.74
CA ILE A 55 -15.17 -0.61 -12.13
C ILE A 55 -14.90 0.88 -12.39
N ILE A 56 -15.13 1.34 -13.61
CA ILE A 56 -14.95 2.74 -14.01
C ILE A 56 -15.90 3.65 -13.23
N SER A 57 -17.15 3.22 -13.02
CA SER A 57 -18.12 3.96 -12.21
C SER A 57 -17.70 4.04 -10.74
N LEU A 58 -17.10 2.98 -10.18
CA LEU A 58 -16.57 3.00 -8.81
C LEU A 58 -15.43 4.01 -8.64
N MET A 59 -14.59 4.22 -9.66
CA MET A 59 -13.52 5.23 -9.61
C MET A 59 -14.05 6.66 -9.50
N ASP A 60 -15.25 6.95 -10.03
CA ASP A 60 -15.88 8.26 -9.85
C ASP A 60 -16.25 8.53 -8.39
N GLY A 61 -16.42 7.47 -7.59
CA GLY A 61 -16.69 7.49 -6.16
C GLY A 61 -15.47 7.53 -5.24
N LYS A 62 -14.29 7.96 -5.74
CA LYS A 62 -12.99 7.95 -5.02
C LYS A 62 -12.37 6.56 -4.80
N ALA A 63 -12.61 5.63 -5.72
CA ALA A 63 -11.88 4.37 -5.74
C ALA A 63 -10.57 4.48 -6.55
N ASP A 64 -9.51 3.88 -6.01
CA ASP A 64 -8.22 3.73 -6.67
C ASP A 64 -8.08 2.29 -7.18
N VAL A 65 -7.67 2.11 -8.44
CA VAL A 65 -7.44 0.77 -9.01
C VAL A 65 -5.93 0.52 -9.10
N TYR A 66 -5.50 -0.63 -8.59
CA TYR A 66 -4.10 -1.07 -8.64
C TYR A 66 -3.98 -2.30 -9.54
N SER A 67 -2.93 -2.30 -10.35
CA SER A 67 -2.57 -3.43 -11.20
C SER A 67 -1.20 -3.96 -10.85
N PHE A 68 -1.08 -5.28 -10.75
CA PHE A 68 0.21 -5.94 -10.73
C PHE A 68 0.59 -6.37 -12.14
N THR A 69 1.82 -6.08 -12.51
CA THR A 69 2.35 -6.37 -13.83
C THR A 69 3.62 -7.19 -13.74
N ASN A 70 3.72 -8.23 -14.59
CA ASN A 70 4.92 -9.03 -14.78
C ASN A 70 5.11 -9.20 -16.29
N ASN A 71 6.34 -9.01 -16.78
CA ASN A 71 6.66 -9.09 -18.21
C ASN A 71 5.74 -8.22 -19.10
N LYS A 72 5.42 -6.99 -18.64
CA LYS A 72 4.54 -6.01 -19.31
C LYS A 72 3.07 -6.44 -19.47
N ARG A 73 2.65 -7.54 -18.85
CA ARG A 73 1.25 -7.99 -18.82
C ARG A 73 0.66 -7.74 -17.44
N VAL A 74 -0.61 -7.38 -17.40
CA VAL A 74 -1.36 -7.29 -16.14
C VAL A 74 -1.67 -8.71 -15.68
N LYS A 75 -1.38 -8.98 -14.42
CA LYS A 75 -1.50 -10.29 -13.78
C LYS A 75 -2.59 -10.32 -12.72
N ALA A 76 -2.78 -9.21 -12.02
CA ALA A 76 -3.86 -9.05 -11.07
C ALA A 76 -4.34 -7.59 -11.05
N LEU A 77 -5.62 -7.42 -10.73
CA LEU A 77 -6.27 -6.13 -10.53
C LEU A 77 -6.97 -6.12 -9.18
N TYR A 78 -6.79 -5.02 -8.46
CA TYR A 78 -7.42 -4.76 -7.17
C TYR A 78 -8.05 -3.37 -7.21
N ILE A 79 -9.15 -3.21 -6.50
CA ILE A 79 -9.77 -1.90 -6.27
C ILE A 79 -9.67 -1.56 -4.79
N VAL A 80 -9.35 -0.32 -4.49
CA VAL A 80 -9.30 0.22 -3.13
C VAL A 80 -10.31 1.36 -3.06
N ARG A 81 -11.35 1.19 -2.26
CA ARG A 81 -12.39 2.18 -2.00
C ARG A 81 -12.15 2.84 -0.66
N LYS A 82 -12.15 4.18 -0.66
CA LYS A 82 -12.02 4.99 0.55
C LYS A 82 -13.42 5.42 0.99
N GLU A 83 -13.96 4.71 1.97
CA GLU A 83 -15.24 5.02 2.58
C GLU A 83 -15.06 6.02 3.75
N GLU A 84 -16.14 6.39 4.41
CA GLU A 84 -16.10 7.42 5.45
C GLU A 84 -15.23 7.02 6.64
N ASP A 85 -15.38 5.80 7.14
CA ASP A 85 -14.71 5.28 8.33
C ASP A 85 -13.71 4.14 8.05
N ARG A 86 -13.72 3.59 6.83
CA ARG A 86 -12.93 2.42 6.44
C ARG A 86 -12.30 2.51 5.06
N VAL A 87 -11.25 1.74 4.84
CA VAL A 87 -10.67 1.48 3.51
C VAL A 87 -10.98 0.03 3.14
N VAL A 88 -11.61 -0.18 2.00
CA VAL A 88 -11.99 -1.50 1.52
C VAL A 88 -11.19 -1.82 0.27
N CYS A 89 -10.48 -2.94 0.27
CA CYS A 89 -9.81 -3.47 -0.89
C CYS A 89 -10.44 -4.78 -1.31
N GLU A 90 -10.67 -4.92 -2.62
CA GLU A 90 -11.18 -6.14 -3.22
C GLU A 90 -10.33 -6.51 -4.43
N ARG A 91 -10.07 -7.81 -4.58
CA ARG A 91 -9.48 -8.37 -5.79
C ARG A 91 -10.54 -8.47 -6.87
N LEU A 92 -10.32 -7.74 -7.96
CA LEU A 92 -11.19 -7.78 -9.13
C LEU A 92 -10.92 -9.02 -9.97
N GLY A 93 -9.65 -9.41 -10.10
CA GLY A 93 -9.28 -10.60 -10.85
C GLY A 93 -7.78 -10.88 -10.83
N MET A 94 -7.44 -12.15 -11.04
CA MET A 94 -6.07 -12.64 -11.08
C MET A 94 -5.94 -13.69 -12.18
N ARG A 95 -4.86 -13.61 -12.96
CA ARG A 95 -4.60 -14.56 -14.03
C ARG A 95 -4.22 -15.93 -13.45
N THR A 96 -4.65 -16.98 -14.13
CA THR A 96 -4.36 -18.37 -13.77
C THR A 96 -2.88 -18.75 -13.91
N ASP A 97 -2.10 -17.97 -14.67
CA ASP A 97 -0.67 -18.17 -14.89
C ASP A 97 0.21 -17.51 -13.82
N VAL A 98 -0.38 -16.94 -12.76
CA VAL A 98 0.34 -16.50 -11.58
C VAL A 98 0.59 -17.71 -10.67
N PRO A 99 1.85 -18.02 -10.31
CA PRO A 99 2.18 -19.10 -9.38
C PRO A 99 1.55 -18.89 -8.00
N GLU A 100 1.14 -19.96 -7.32
CA GLU A 100 0.40 -19.88 -6.05
C GLU A 100 1.18 -19.14 -4.95
N ASP A 101 2.49 -19.39 -4.83
CA ASP A 101 3.40 -18.69 -3.92
C ASP A 101 3.44 -17.18 -4.16
N LYS A 102 3.22 -16.75 -5.42
CA LYS A 102 3.12 -15.34 -5.78
C LYS A 102 1.73 -14.78 -5.54
N LYS A 103 0.67 -15.59 -5.62
CA LYS A 103 -0.70 -15.11 -5.33
C LYS A 103 -0.82 -14.65 -3.89
N GLU A 104 -0.35 -15.48 -2.95
CA GLU A 104 -0.36 -15.16 -1.52
C GLU A 104 0.46 -13.90 -1.24
N ALA A 105 1.66 -13.78 -1.82
CA ALA A 105 2.51 -12.60 -1.65
C ALA A 105 1.87 -11.32 -2.22
N LEU A 106 1.13 -11.42 -3.34
CA LEU A 106 0.41 -10.28 -3.93
C LEU A 106 -0.75 -9.83 -3.03
N ASP A 107 -1.51 -10.78 -2.49
CA ASP A 107 -2.62 -10.50 -1.57
C ASP A 107 -2.10 -9.94 -0.23
N GLU A 108 -0.97 -10.44 0.29
CA GLU A 108 -0.29 -9.89 1.46
C GLU A 108 0.19 -8.45 1.22
N TYR A 109 0.78 -8.18 0.06
CA TYR A 109 1.23 -6.83 -0.28
C TYR A 109 0.06 -5.85 -0.44
N MET A 110 -1.08 -6.30 -0.99
CA MET A 110 -2.30 -5.49 -1.04
C MET A 110 -2.94 -5.29 0.33
N THR A 111 -2.90 -6.29 1.20
CA THR A 111 -3.30 -6.19 2.61
C THR A 111 -2.50 -5.08 3.30
N PHE A 112 -1.18 -5.11 3.15
CA PHE A 112 -0.30 -4.05 3.66
C PHE A 112 -0.69 -2.66 3.13
N LEU A 113 -0.85 -2.52 1.81
CA LEU A 113 -1.20 -1.23 1.20
C LEU A 113 -2.55 -0.70 1.67
N THR A 114 -3.51 -1.59 1.90
CA THR A 114 -4.84 -1.26 2.42
C THR A 114 -4.74 -0.73 3.86
N SER A 115 -4.03 -1.44 4.73
CA SER A 115 -3.77 -0.97 6.11
C SER A 115 -2.97 0.34 6.14
N LYS A 116 -1.99 0.50 5.25
CA LYS A 116 -1.20 1.73 5.12
C LYS A 116 -2.07 2.90 4.66
N SER A 117 -2.96 2.68 3.71
CA SER A 117 -3.93 3.70 3.28
C SER A 117 -4.87 4.09 4.41
N ALA A 118 -5.36 3.14 5.21
CA ALA A 118 -6.23 3.46 6.34
C ALA A 118 -5.54 4.37 7.36
N ILE A 119 -4.27 4.14 7.66
CA ILE A 119 -3.50 5.02 8.57
C ILE A 119 -3.29 6.40 7.97
N ASN A 120 -2.87 6.46 6.70
CA ASN A 120 -2.60 7.74 6.03
C ASN A 120 -3.87 8.62 5.96
N GLU A 121 -5.03 7.99 5.79
CA GLU A 121 -6.34 8.64 5.70
C GLU A 121 -7.05 8.72 7.07
N GLN A 122 -6.38 8.34 8.16
CA GLN A 122 -6.90 8.32 9.54
C GLN A 122 -8.24 7.58 9.70
N LYS A 123 -8.40 6.50 8.92
CA LYS A 123 -9.57 5.62 8.94
C LYS A 123 -9.47 4.63 10.09
N LYS A 124 -10.62 4.21 10.59
CA LYS A 124 -10.72 3.31 11.75
C LYS A 124 -10.41 1.85 11.40
N LEU A 125 -10.65 1.49 10.13
CA LEU A 125 -10.63 0.10 9.69
C LEU A 125 -10.06 -0.03 8.27
N ALA A 126 -9.37 -1.15 8.04
CA ALA A 126 -9.05 -1.63 6.71
C ALA A 126 -9.67 -3.03 6.53
N ILE A 127 -10.19 -3.29 5.33
CA ILE A 127 -10.82 -4.55 4.94
C ILE A 127 -10.19 -5.01 3.62
N PHE A 128 -9.80 -6.28 3.51
CA PHE A 128 -9.33 -6.90 2.28
C PHE A 128 -10.16 -8.15 1.97
N ASP A 129 -10.78 -8.22 0.79
CA ASP A 129 -11.65 -9.32 0.35
C ASP A 129 -12.70 -9.72 1.42
N GLY A 130 -13.27 -8.73 2.13
CA GLY A 130 -14.28 -8.92 3.17
C GLY A 130 -13.73 -9.22 4.58
N PHE A 131 -12.42 -9.45 4.71
CA PHE A 131 -11.78 -9.72 6.00
C PHE A 131 -11.17 -8.46 6.60
N ARG A 132 -11.35 -8.27 7.90
CA ARG A 132 -10.66 -7.21 8.65
C ARG A 132 -9.15 -7.49 8.63
N VAL A 133 -8.38 -6.52 8.15
CA VAL A 133 -6.92 -6.61 8.17
C VAL A 133 -6.35 -5.94 9.43
N PRO A 134 -5.23 -6.46 9.97
CA PRO A 134 -4.60 -5.90 11.15
C PRO A 134 -4.12 -4.46 10.91
N ALA A 135 -4.20 -3.65 11.97
CA ALA A 135 -3.68 -2.29 11.96
C ALA A 135 -2.16 -2.31 11.81
N LEU A 136 -1.59 -1.28 11.17
CA LEU A 136 -0.14 -1.14 11.04
C LEU A 136 0.39 -0.12 12.06
N LYS A 137 1.50 -0.45 12.70
CA LYS A 137 2.34 0.46 13.48
C LYS A 137 3.46 0.98 12.60
N ILE A 138 3.67 2.29 12.60
CA ILE A 138 4.70 2.96 11.79
C ILE A 138 5.81 3.46 12.70
N LYS A 139 7.06 3.14 12.37
CA LYS A 139 8.24 3.69 13.03
C LYS A 139 9.24 4.19 12.00
N THR A 140 9.51 5.48 12.03
CA THR A 140 10.42 6.13 11.08
C THR A 140 11.77 6.39 11.72
N LYS A 141 12.85 6.08 11.00
CA LYS A 141 14.23 6.35 11.42
C LYS A 141 14.92 7.26 10.41
N PHE A 142 15.62 8.27 10.93
CA PHE A 142 16.44 9.16 10.13
C PHE A 142 17.89 8.67 10.11
N ASN A 143 18.47 8.50 8.92
CA ASN A 143 19.86 8.14 8.74
C ASN A 143 20.71 9.39 8.50
N TRP A 144 21.31 9.91 9.58
CA TRP A 144 22.19 11.08 9.52
C TRP A 144 23.40 10.90 8.59
N GLY A 145 23.95 9.68 8.49
CA GLY A 145 25.08 9.39 7.60
C GLY A 145 24.68 9.50 6.13
N LEU A 146 23.52 8.93 5.78
CA LEU A 146 22.98 9.02 4.43
C LEU A 146 22.58 10.45 4.07
N PHE A 147 22.05 11.20 5.04
CA PHE A 147 21.72 12.62 4.90
C PHE A 147 22.96 13.44 4.55
N LEU A 148 24.01 13.35 5.36
CA LEU A 148 25.25 14.09 5.13
C LEU A 148 25.89 13.70 3.79
N LEU A 149 25.86 12.42 3.43
CA LEU A 149 26.35 11.95 2.14
C LEU A 149 25.60 12.62 0.98
N TRP A 150 24.27 12.60 0.98
CA TRP A 150 23.48 13.21 -0.10
C TRP A 150 23.57 14.73 -0.14
N VAL A 151 23.69 15.40 1.02
CA VAL A 151 23.96 16.84 1.07
C VAL A 151 25.29 17.16 0.38
N MET A 152 26.34 16.40 0.65
CA MET A 152 27.64 16.61 0.00
C MET A 152 27.60 16.30 -1.49
N VAL A 153 26.93 15.21 -1.90
CA VAL A 153 26.84 14.80 -3.31
C VAL A 153 26.03 15.82 -4.13
N PHE A 154 24.80 16.12 -3.71
CA PHE A 154 23.93 17.04 -4.47
C PHE A 154 24.34 18.51 -4.32
N GLY A 155 24.68 18.94 -3.10
CA GLY A 155 25.14 20.30 -2.84
C GLY A 155 26.47 20.59 -3.52
N GLY A 156 27.41 19.63 -3.48
CA GLY A 156 28.68 19.73 -4.19
C GLY A 156 28.52 19.74 -5.71
N ALA A 157 27.72 18.82 -6.26
CA ALA A 157 27.45 18.76 -7.69
C ALA A 157 26.79 20.05 -8.21
N MET A 158 25.76 20.56 -7.54
CA MET A 158 25.09 21.80 -7.94
C MET A 158 26.00 23.03 -7.78
N GLY A 159 26.79 23.11 -6.71
CA GLY A 159 27.75 24.21 -6.51
C GLY A 159 28.80 24.28 -7.63
N ILE A 160 29.30 23.12 -8.09
CA ILE A 160 30.25 23.03 -9.20
C ILE A 160 29.57 23.35 -10.53
N SER A 161 28.42 22.72 -10.82
CA SER A 161 27.73 22.88 -12.11
C SER A 161 27.19 24.29 -12.35
N LEU A 162 26.68 24.95 -11.31
CA LEU A 162 26.08 26.29 -11.41
C LEU A 162 27.07 27.41 -11.08
N LYS A 163 28.31 27.09 -10.67
CA LYS A 163 29.36 28.03 -10.24
C LYS A 163 28.84 29.08 -9.25
N ASN A 164 27.85 28.71 -8.44
CA ASN A 164 27.19 29.62 -7.53
C ASN A 164 27.04 28.95 -6.15
N PRO A 165 27.68 29.50 -5.10
CA PRO A 165 27.69 28.90 -3.77
C PRO A 165 26.31 28.87 -3.10
N ALA A 166 25.34 29.67 -3.56
CA ALA A 166 23.97 29.66 -3.04
C ALA A 166 23.26 28.31 -3.26
N PHE A 167 23.67 27.52 -4.25
CA PHE A 167 23.02 26.24 -4.58
C PHE A 167 23.56 25.05 -3.79
N ILE A 168 24.58 25.23 -2.95
CA ILE A 168 25.08 24.18 -2.04
C ILE A 168 24.00 23.80 -1.01
N GLY A 169 23.16 24.75 -0.59
CA GLY A 169 22.04 24.51 0.33
C GLY A 169 20.85 23.76 -0.29
N CYS A 170 20.74 23.71 -1.62
CA CYS A 170 19.64 23.04 -2.32
C CYS A 170 19.71 21.50 -2.24
N GLY A 171 20.83 20.93 -1.80
CA GLY A 171 20.95 19.50 -1.52
C GLY A 171 20.21 19.04 -0.27
N ILE A 172 19.88 19.96 0.66
CA ILE A 172 19.28 19.63 1.96
C ILE A 172 17.87 19.02 1.82
N PRO A 173 16.92 19.60 1.06
CA PRO A 173 15.58 19.03 0.93
C PRO A 173 15.58 17.65 0.26
N LEU A 174 16.40 17.47 -0.78
CA LEU A 174 16.57 16.20 -1.49
C LEU A 174 17.17 15.13 -0.58
N ALA A 175 18.23 15.48 0.16
CA ALA A 175 18.85 14.58 1.12
C ALA A 175 17.89 14.22 2.26
N PHE A 176 17.06 15.15 2.72
CA PHE A 176 16.09 14.93 3.78
C PHE A 176 15.09 13.82 3.39
N CYS A 177 14.53 13.87 2.17
CA CYS A 177 13.57 12.87 1.68
C CYS A 177 14.15 11.45 1.61
N ILE A 178 15.41 11.29 1.20
CA ILE A 178 16.04 9.98 1.00
C ILE A 178 16.54 9.38 2.33
N SER A 179 16.70 10.21 3.37
CA SER A 179 17.33 9.80 4.63
C SER A 179 16.36 9.16 5.62
N TYR A 180 15.07 9.13 5.32
CA TYR A 180 14.09 8.43 6.13
C TYR A 180 13.92 6.98 5.66
N LYS A 181 14.09 6.04 6.60
CA LYS A 181 13.58 4.67 6.46
C LYS A 181 12.33 4.53 7.32
N THR A 182 11.24 4.07 6.72
CA THR A 182 9.97 3.82 7.41
C THR A 182 9.80 2.32 7.58
N TYR A 183 9.67 1.89 8.84
CA TYR A 183 9.42 0.52 9.23
C TYR A 183 7.96 0.37 9.64
N TYR A 184 7.41 -0.80 9.35
CA TYR A 184 6.03 -1.17 9.56
C TYR A 184 5.96 -2.44 10.40
N LYS A 185 4.93 -2.57 11.23
CA LYS A 185 4.65 -3.79 11.98
C LYS A 185 3.14 -3.96 12.07
N TYR A 186 2.61 -5.16 11.87
CA TYR A 186 1.20 -5.42 12.17
C TYR A 186 0.99 -5.43 13.69
N ASP A 187 -0.04 -4.74 14.16
CA ASP A 187 -0.54 -4.91 15.53
C ASP A 187 -1.22 -6.28 15.64
N ASP A 188 -1.04 -6.97 16.76
CA ASP A 188 -1.34 -8.41 16.94
C ASP A 188 -2.64 -8.88 16.25
N PRO A 189 -2.61 -10.04 15.59
CA PRO A 189 -3.64 -10.50 14.64
C PRO A 189 -4.96 -11.00 15.27
N ASP A 190 -5.15 -10.92 16.59
CA ASP A 190 -6.33 -11.48 17.29
C ASP A 190 -7.66 -10.75 17.00
N THR A 191 -7.73 -9.94 15.93
CA THR A 191 -8.97 -9.32 15.44
C THR A 191 -9.19 -9.51 13.92
N VAL A 192 -8.79 -10.65 13.34
CA VAL A 192 -9.38 -11.10 12.07
C VAL A 192 -10.81 -11.56 12.35
N ILE A 193 -11.74 -10.61 12.45
CA ILE A 193 -13.17 -10.86 12.58
C ILE A 193 -13.73 -10.91 11.15
N GLN A 194 -14.35 -12.04 10.77
CA GLN A 194 -15.24 -12.06 9.60
C GLN A 194 -16.39 -11.09 9.87
N LEU A 195 -16.54 -10.08 9.01
CA LEU A 195 -17.72 -9.23 9.02
C LEU A 195 -18.85 -10.00 8.34
N ASP A 196 -19.40 -11.00 9.02
CA ASP A 196 -20.62 -11.66 8.54
C ASP A 196 -21.77 -10.66 8.60
N GLY A 197 -22.24 -10.30 7.41
CA GLY A 197 -23.58 -9.76 7.24
C GLY A 197 -24.60 -10.84 7.55
N SER A 198 -25.04 -10.92 8.80
CA SER A 198 -26.30 -11.54 9.17
C SER A 198 -27.03 -10.62 10.15
N ALA A 199 -27.75 -9.67 9.57
CA ALA A 199 -28.98 -9.21 10.20
C ALA A 199 -30.05 -10.29 9.96
N ASP A 200 -30.94 -10.43 10.95
CA ASP A 200 -32.23 -11.15 10.93
C ASP A 200 -32.23 -12.67 11.20
N THR A 201 -32.10 -13.05 12.49
CA THR A 201 -33.03 -13.97 13.19
C THR A 201 -32.65 -14.15 14.67
N ALA A 202 -33.08 -13.25 15.55
CA ALA A 202 -33.22 -13.52 17.00
C ALA A 202 -33.90 -12.35 17.72
N SER A 203 -35.21 -12.19 17.55
CA SER A 203 -36.10 -11.50 18.52
C SER A 203 -37.55 -11.50 18.01
N LYS A 204 -38.10 -12.69 17.80
CA LYS A 204 -39.56 -12.90 17.70
C LYS A 204 -39.90 -14.32 18.18
N GLU A 205 -39.57 -14.61 19.42
CA GLU A 205 -40.09 -15.76 20.17
C GLU A 205 -39.75 -15.51 21.65
N GLU A 206 -40.61 -14.77 22.34
CA GLU A 206 -40.83 -14.78 23.80
C GLU A 206 -41.71 -13.58 24.18
N ASN A 207 -43.02 -13.70 23.94
CA ASN A 207 -44.07 -13.12 24.78
C ASN A 207 -45.45 -13.58 24.29
N GLU A 208 -45.72 -14.88 24.46
CA GLU A 208 -47.08 -15.38 24.72
C GLU A 208 -46.96 -16.48 25.78
N GLN A 209 -47.13 -16.08 27.04
CA GLN A 209 -47.63 -16.91 28.14
C GLN A 209 -48.71 -16.12 28.88
#